data_AF-A0A2S7X6I0-F1
#
_entry.id   AF-A0A2S7X6I0-F1
#
_cell.length_a   1.000
_cell.length_b   1.000
_cell.length_c   1.000
_cell.angle_alpha   90.00
_cell.angle_beta   90.00
_cell.angle_gamma   90.00
#
_symmetry.space_group_name_H-M   'P 1'
#
loop_
_entity.id
_entity.type
_entity.pdbx_description
1 polymer ?
#
loop_
_entity_poly.entity_id
_entity_poly.type
_entity_poly.pdbx_seq_one_letter_code
_entity_poly.pdbx_strand_id
1 'polypeptide(L)'
;MQNNKQITTRNFIIIFIVLTVFGIAAKPFLSNIEHQSKVRTLDQIKKSVEQADKTRELNTTSVVALINPQDSLLTSFDEDKAYIGFADSIEELENGQCYFLYTQGNKTTTESSSTIENSGC
;
A
#
# COMPACT_ATOMS: atom_id res chain seq x y z
N MET A 1 -9.07 49.98 -9.71
CA MET A 1 -9.78 49.09 -10.64
C MET A 1 -8.79 48.06 -11.14
N GLN A 2 -9.07 46.76 -10.94
CA GLN A 2 -8.18 45.66 -11.28
C GLN A 2 -7.94 45.59 -12.80
N ASN A 3 -6.67 45.57 -13.20
CA ASN A 3 -6.27 45.28 -14.58
C ASN A 3 -6.58 43.82 -14.88
N ASN A 4 -7.73 43.58 -15.52
CA ASN A 4 -8.12 42.28 -16.01
C ASN A 4 -7.31 42.01 -17.29
N LYS A 5 -6.09 41.48 -17.17
CA LYS A 5 -5.31 41.00 -18.31
C LYS A 5 -6.16 39.95 -19.03
N GLN A 6 -6.70 40.29 -20.21
CA GLN A 6 -7.38 39.32 -21.06
C GLN A 6 -6.43 38.15 -21.31
N ILE A 7 -6.80 36.97 -20.82
CA ILE A 7 -6.04 35.74 -21.06
C ILE A 7 -6.30 35.34 -22.52
N THR A 8 -5.40 35.72 -23.41
CA THR A 8 -5.45 35.33 -24.82
C THR A 8 -5.25 33.82 -24.97
N THR A 9 -5.87 33.19 -25.98
CA THR A 9 -5.74 31.75 -26.30
C THR A 9 -4.28 31.28 -26.38
N ARG A 10 -3.37 32.15 -26.83
CA ARG A 10 -1.92 31.90 -26.86
C ARG A 10 -1.31 31.69 -25.47
N ASN A 11 -1.77 32.44 -24.46
CA ASN A 11 -1.30 32.28 -23.08
C ASN A 11 -1.78 30.95 -22.47
N PHE A 12 -2.99 30.50 -22.81
CA PHE A 12 -3.48 29.17 -22.40
C PHE A 12 -2.65 28.02 -22.97
N ILE A 13 -2.28 28.09 -24.26
CA ILE A 13 -1.43 27.07 -24.90
C ILE A 13 -0.08 26.98 -24.19
N ILE A 14 0.54 28.13 -23.87
CA ILE A 14 1.82 28.18 -23.15
C ILE A 14 1.68 27.57 -21.76
N ILE A 15 0.61 27.90 -21.02
CA ILE A 15 0.34 27.34 -19.69
C ILE A 15 0.20 25.81 -19.77
N PHE A 16 -0.53 25.28 -20.74
CA PHE A 16 -0.69 23.84 -20.93
C PHE A 16 0.64 23.13 -21.21
N ILE A 17 1.46 23.69 -22.11
CA ILE A 17 2.79 23.12 -22.42
C ILE A 17 3.64 23.07 -21.16
N VAL A 18 3.69 24.17 -20.41
CA VAL A 18 4.47 24.24 -19.16
C VAL A 18 3.97 23.21 -18.14
N LEU A 19 2.64 23.12 -17.91
CA LEU A 19 2.06 22.14 -16.98
C LEU A 19 2.35 20.70 -17.38
N THR A 20 2.29 20.36 -18.67
CA THR A 20 2.60 19.00 -19.13
C THR A 20 4.06 18.61 -18.88
N VAL A 21 5.01 19.53 -19.07
CA VAL A 21 6.44 19.28 -18.78
C VAL A 21 6.67 19.08 -17.28
N PHE A 22 6.06 19.90 -16.44
CA PHE A 22 6.13 19.73 -14.98
C PHE A 22 5.50 18.41 -14.52
N GLY A 23 4.37 18.02 -15.10
CA GLY A 23 3.70 16.75 -14.79
C GLY A 23 4.58 15.54 -15.09
N ILE A 24 5.28 15.52 -16.22
CA ILE A 24 6.20 14.43 -16.60
C ILE A 24 7.41 14.38 -15.65
N ALA A 25 7.99 15.53 -15.30
CA ALA A 25 9.15 15.61 -14.42
C ALA A 25 8.84 15.18 -12.97
N ALA A 26 7.59 15.38 -12.50
CA ALA A 26 7.17 15.02 -11.15
C ALA A 26 6.84 13.53 -10.97
N LYS A 27 6.58 12.78 -12.06
CA LYS A 27 6.22 11.35 -12.00
C LYS A 27 7.15 10.48 -11.13
N PRO A 28 8.49 10.50 -11.31
CA PRO A 28 9.38 9.65 -10.50
C PRO A 28 9.34 10.01 -9.01
N PHE A 29 9.16 11.29 -8.69
CA PHE A 29 9.04 11.74 -7.31
C PHE A 29 7.73 11.28 -6.66
N LEU A 30 6.61 11.42 -7.37
CA LEU A 30 5.30 10.99 -6.89
C LEU A 30 5.24 9.46 -6.72
N SER A 31 5.76 8.71 -7.69
CA SER A 31 5.85 7.24 -7.61
C SER A 31 6.69 6.79 -6.41
N ASN A 32 7.83 7.44 -6.16
CA ASN A 32 8.63 7.14 -4.97
C ASN A 32 7.91 7.46 -3.67
N ILE A 33 7.15 8.56 -3.59
CA ILE A 33 6.33 8.87 -2.40
C ILE A 33 5.27 7.80 -2.18
N GLU A 34 4.59 7.38 -3.25
CA GLU A 34 3.54 6.35 -3.17
C GLU A 34 4.10 5.02 -2.68
N HIS A 35 5.19 4.54 -3.30
CA HIS A 35 5.91 3.34 -2.87
C HIS A 35 6.26 3.41 -1.38
N GLN A 36 6.93 4.49 -0.95
CA GLN A 36 7.36 4.66 0.44
C GLN A 36 6.18 4.73 1.42
N SER A 37 5.06 5.32 0.99
CA SER A 37 3.83 5.38 1.80
C SER A 37 3.25 3.98 2.00
N LYS A 38 3.13 3.18 0.93
CA LYS A 38 2.61 1.80 0.99
C LYS A 38 3.48 0.95 1.92
N VAL A 39 4.80 0.97 1.70
CA VAL A 39 5.77 0.23 2.55
C VAL A 39 5.67 0.63 4.02
N ARG A 40 5.50 1.92 4.32
CA ARG A 40 5.33 2.40 5.69
C ARG A 40 4.06 1.85 6.35
N THR A 41 2.95 1.78 5.63
CA THR A 41 1.72 1.19 6.14
C THR A 41 1.90 -0.31 6.41
N LEU A 42 2.55 -1.04 5.50
CA LEU A 42 2.84 -2.47 5.69
C LEU A 42 3.77 -2.71 6.89
N ASP A 43 4.78 -1.85 7.10
CA ASP A 43 5.66 -1.91 8.27
C ASP A 43 4.93 -1.64 9.59
N GLN A 44 3.98 -0.70 9.59
CA GLN A 44 3.12 -0.45 10.76
C GLN A 44 2.23 -1.64 11.08
N ILE A 45 1.64 -2.26 10.06
CA ILE A 45 0.85 -3.49 10.19
C ILE A 45 1.71 -4.60 10.80
N LYS A 46 2.89 -4.85 10.22
CA LYS A 46 3.81 -5.88 10.72
C LYS A 46 4.16 -5.68 12.18
N LYS A 47 4.55 -4.47 12.58
CA LYS A 47 4.86 -4.14 13.98
C LYS A 47 3.67 -4.38 14.92
N SER A 48 2.47 -4.02 14.49
CA SER A 48 1.25 -4.24 15.29
C SER A 48 0.97 -5.73 15.49
N VAL A 49 1.09 -6.53 14.42
CA VAL A 49 0.89 -7.98 14.46
C VAL A 49 1.96 -8.65 15.30
N GLU A 50 3.25 -8.38 15.07
CA GLU A 50 4.35 -8.95 15.86
C GLU A 50 4.24 -8.62 17.34
N GLN A 51 3.76 -7.40 17.68
CA GLN A 51 3.54 -7.02 19.07
C GLN A 51 2.37 -7.79 19.69
N ALA A 52 1.27 -7.97 18.95
CA ALA A 52 0.12 -8.71 19.43
C ALA A 52 0.42 -10.21 19.55
N ASP A 53 1.13 -10.80 18.59
CA ASP A 53 1.49 -12.22 18.55
C ASP A 53 2.37 -12.64 19.74
N LYS A 54 3.25 -11.74 20.22
CA LYS A 54 4.03 -11.95 21.46
C LYS A 54 3.17 -12.07 22.72
N THR A 55 1.95 -11.53 22.69
CA THR A 55 1.06 -11.49 23.87
C THR A 55 -0.02 -12.56 23.83
N ARG A 56 -0.36 -13.08 22.64
CA ARG A 56 -1.36 -14.11 22.41
C ARG A 56 -1.10 -14.78 21.07
N GLU A 57 -1.33 -16.09 20.97
CA GLU A 57 -1.34 -16.77 19.68
C GLU A 57 -2.41 -16.15 18.78
N LEU A 58 -2.01 -15.61 17.63
CA LEU A 58 -2.94 -15.10 16.62
C LEU A 58 -3.27 -16.20 15.60
N ASN A 59 -4.46 -16.11 15.03
CA ASN A 59 -4.83 -16.81 13.81
C ASN A 59 -5.05 -15.79 12.68
N THR A 60 -5.10 -16.26 11.44
CA THR A 60 -5.27 -15.40 10.25
C THR A 60 -6.48 -14.46 10.38
N THR A 61 -7.60 -14.93 10.89
CA THR A 61 -8.81 -14.12 11.13
C THR A 61 -8.58 -13.03 12.18
N SER A 62 -7.89 -13.35 13.28
CA SER A 62 -7.58 -12.40 14.35
C SER A 62 -6.61 -11.31 13.90
N VAL A 63 -5.69 -11.63 13.00
CA VAL A 63 -4.77 -10.67 12.38
C VAL A 63 -5.53 -9.67 11.54
N VAL A 64 -6.43 -10.13 10.67
CA VAL A 64 -7.25 -9.24 9.84
C VAL A 64 -8.16 -8.36 10.69
N ALA A 65 -8.76 -8.92 11.75
CA ALA A 65 -9.57 -8.14 12.69
C ALA A 65 -8.75 -7.11 13.49
N LEU A 66 -7.49 -7.43 13.85
CA LEU A 66 -6.58 -6.52 14.54
C LEU A 66 -6.18 -5.35 13.65
N ILE A 67 -5.85 -5.63 12.40
CA ILE A 67 -5.41 -4.63 11.43
C ILE A 67 -6.58 -3.75 11.00
N ASN A 68 -7.76 -4.36 10.84
CA ASN A 68 -8.96 -3.70 10.34
C ASN A 68 -8.67 -2.90 9.04
N PRO A 69 -8.32 -3.60 7.95
CA PRO A 69 -7.88 -2.98 6.71
C PRO A 69 -8.90 -1.95 6.22
N GLN A 70 -8.42 -0.74 5.94
CA GLN A 70 -9.21 0.36 5.38
C GLN A 70 -9.37 0.16 3.87
N ASP A 71 -10.27 0.91 3.23
CA ASP A 71 -10.70 0.73 1.83
C ASP A 71 -9.58 0.53 0.78
N SER A 72 -8.36 1.03 1.01
CA SER A 72 -7.22 0.87 0.11
C SER A 72 -6.43 -0.44 0.27
N LEU A 73 -6.73 -1.26 1.28
CA LEU A 73 -6.08 -2.53 1.55
C LEU A 73 -7.04 -3.69 1.22
N LEU A 74 -6.59 -4.58 0.34
CA LEU A 74 -7.28 -5.84 0.08
C LEU A 74 -6.76 -6.92 1.02
N THR A 75 -7.59 -7.93 1.25
CA THR A 75 -7.25 -9.11 2.05
C THR A 75 -7.57 -10.38 1.30
N SER A 76 -6.61 -11.30 1.20
CA SER A 76 -6.80 -12.66 0.70
C SER A 76 -6.36 -13.69 1.75
N PHE A 77 -6.92 -14.89 1.68
CA PHE A 77 -6.58 -16.00 2.56
C PHE A 77 -6.23 -17.24 1.73
N ASP A 78 -5.15 -17.91 2.12
CA ASP A 78 -4.72 -19.19 1.55
C ASP A 78 -4.30 -20.11 2.69
N GLU A 79 -5.13 -21.10 3.01
CA GLU A 79 -4.90 -22.05 4.11
C GLU A 79 -4.55 -21.36 5.45
N ASP A 80 -3.27 -21.40 5.84
CA ASP A 80 -2.72 -20.82 7.06
C ASP A 80 -2.19 -19.38 6.86
N LYS A 81 -2.40 -18.78 5.69
CA LYS A 81 -1.88 -17.47 5.32
C LYS A 81 -2.97 -16.40 5.21
N ALA A 82 -2.60 -15.18 5.57
CA ALA A 82 -3.35 -13.97 5.29
C ALA A 82 -2.46 -12.98 4.55
N TYR A 83 -2.89 -12.57 3.35
CA TYR A 83 -2.28 -11.53 2.53
C TYR A 83 -3.07 -10.25 2.72
N ILE A 84 -2.40 -9.15 3.09
CA ILE A 84 -3.03 -7.85 3.33
C ILE A 84 -2.17 -6.79 2.66
N GLY A 85 -2.69 -6.11 1.64
CA GLY A 85 -1.84 -5.24 0.82
C GLY A 85 -2.58 -4.36 -0.16
N PHE A 86 -1.80 -3.62 -0.95
CA PHE A 86 -2.32 -2.69 -1.94
C PHE A 86 -2.38 -3.38 -3.31
N ALA A 87 -3.59 -3.55 -3.83
CA ALA A 87 -3.83 -4.13 -5.15
C ALA A 87 -5.23 -3.72 -5.64
N ASP A 88 -5.47 -3.78 -6.96
CA ASP A 88 -6.79 -3.53 -7.54
C ASP A 88 -7.68 -4.79 -7.54
N SER A 89 -7.09 -5.96 -7.30
CA SER A 89 -7.80 -7.25 -7.20
C SER A 89 -7.09 -8.26 -6.30
N ILE A 90 -7.79 -9.33 -5.92
CA ILE A 90 -7.19 -10.43 -5.14
C ILE A 90 -6.09 -11.16 -5.91
N GLU A 91 -6.29 -11.38 -7.22
CA GLU A 91 -5.27 -12.01 -8.07
C GLU A 91 -4.00 -11.16 -8.15
N GLU A 92 -4.15 -9.84 -8.22
CA GLU A 92 -3.01 -8.92 -8.17
C GLU A 92 -2.40 -8.83 -6.77
N LEU A 93 -3.18 -8.99 -5.69
CA LEU A 93 -2.62 -9.02 -4.35
C LEU A 93 -1.64 -10.20 -4.17
N GLU A 94 -2.01 -11.37 -4.71
CA GLU A 94 -1.20 -12.60 -4.60
C GLU A 94 0.03 -12.58 -5.52
N ASN A 95 -0.08 -11.96 -6.70
CA ASN A 95 1.00 -11.92 -7.70
C ASN A 95 1.82 -10.63 -7.69
N GLY A 96 1.24 -9.53 -7.24
CA GLY A 96 1.71 -8.15 -7.40
C GLY A 96 2.61 -7.66 -6.28
N GLN A 97 2.99 -8.53 -5.32
CA GLN A 97 4.16 -8.31 -4.47
C GLN A 97 4.17 -6.98 -3.68
N CYS A 98 3.00 -6.44 -3.30
CA CYS A 98 2.88 -5.28 -2.41
C CYS A 98 1.94 -5.59 -1.24
N TYR A 99 2.40 -6.47 -0.35
CA TYR A 99 1.58 -6.99 0.75
C TYR A 99 2.37 -7.33 2.01
N PHE A 100 1.63 -7.31 3.12
CA PHE A 100 1.98 -7.98 4.35
C PHE A 100 1.43 -9.41 4.31
N LEU A 101 2.27 -10.39 4.59
CA LEU A 101 1.90 -11.80 4.70
C LEU A 101 2.07 -12.26 6.14
N TYR A 102 0.99 -12.77 6.71
CA TYR A 102 1.02 -13.51 7.97
C TYR A 102 0.83 -15.00 7.69
N THR A 103 1.71 -15.85 8.23
CA THR A 103 1.57 -17.31 8.20
C THR A 103 1.33 -17.79 9.62
N GLN A 104 0.18 -18.42 9.84
CA GLN A 104 -0.23 -18.93 11.14
C GLN A 104 0.59 -20.18 11.49
N GLY A 105 1.16 -20.17 12.69
CA GLY A 105 1.82 -21.34 13.25
C GLY A 105 0.84 -22.45 13.62
N ASN A 106 1.29 -23.71 13.53
CA ASN A 106 0.57 -24.84 14.11
C ASN A 106 1.17 -25.16 15.50
N LYS A 107 0.29 -25.44 16.47
CA LYS A 107 0.58 -25.72 17.89
C LYS A 107 1.68 -26.77 18.16
N THR A 108 2.04 -27.58 17.15
CA THR A 108 2.96 -28.71 17.30
C THR A 108 4.32 -28.53 16.64
N THR A 109 4.50 -27.65 15.66
CA THR A 109 5.68 -27.73 14.76
C THR A 109 6.16 -26.43 14.13
N THR A 110 5.36 -25.36 14.11
CA THR A 110 5.72 -24.14 13.35
C THR A 110 5.24 -22.92 14.11
N GLU A 111 6.15 -22.01 14.43
CA GLU A 111 5.79 -20.70 14.98
C GLU A 111 5.12 -19.84 13.90
N SER A 112 4.20 -18.96 14.32
CA SER A 112 3.67 -17.93 13.45
C SER A 112 4.79 -17.04 12.92
N SER A 113 4.65 -16.60 11.68
CA SER A 113 5.63 -15.70 11.06
C SER A 113 4.94 -14.61 10.27
N SER A 114 5.64 -13.49 10.09
CA SER A 114 5.15 -12.40 9.27
C SER A 114 6.25 -11.79 8.41
N THR A 115 5.91 -11.45 7.18
CA THR A 115 6.83 -10.85 6.21
C THR A 115 6.14 -9.74 5.42
N ILE A 116 6.96 -8.87 4.83
CA ILE A 116 6.51 -7.85 3.89
C ILE A 116 7.14 -8.18 2.54
N GLU A 117 6.31 -8.30 1.53
CA GLU A 117 6.74 -8.29 0.14
C GLU A 117 6.40 -6.91 -0.43
N ASN A 118 7.40 -6.22 -0.96
CA ASN A 118 7.28 -4.83 -1.40
C ASN A 118 7.85 -4.56 -2.79
N SER A 119 8.28 -5.59 -3.51
CA SER A 119 8.88 -5.42 -4.83
C SER A 119 7.91 -4.93 -5.90
N GLY A 120 6.59 -5.06 -5.67
CA GLY A 120 5.55 -4.48 -6.52
C GLY A 120 4.80 -3.31 -5.88
N CYS A 121 5.30 -2.80 -4.75
CA CYS A 121 4.97 -1.43 -4.34
C CYS A 121 5.74 -0.43 -5.23
#